data_AF-A0A968Y0H8-F1
#
_entry.id   AF-A0A968Y0H8-F1
#
_cell.length_a   1.000
_cell.length_b   1.000
_cell.length_c   1.000
_cell.angle_alpha   90.00
_cell.angle_beta   90.00
_cell.angle_gamma   90.00
#
_symmetry.space_group_name_H-M   'P 1'
#
loop_
_entity.id
_entity.type
_entity.pdbx_description
1 polymer ?
#
loop_
_entity_poly.entity_id
_entity_poly.type
_entity_poly.pdbx_seq_one_letter_code
_entity_poly.pdbx_strand_id
1 'polypeptide(L)'
;MVTGFGNVVLVTMYKLTLEWMEEGRERSQTFTSAQATKCPGAIRIGRSKEQCDLVPSETESSLSRLHVEIFLNTNTNNFWVRNLTRDRPSAKRNPIIVDGQKIMDGEIKIETGSQIQMGKITLKIRAIEQLEVEQTERVSGQPVYGIKCPSGHILPYNYLGLFCPHCGKGIQSGESEVLK
;
A
#
# COMPACT_ATOMS: atom_id res chain seq x y z
N MET A 1 -20.28 25.16 27.12
CA MET A 1 -18.89 24.72 27.40
C MET A 1 -18.85 23.25 27.00
N VAL A 2 -18.38 22.94 25.79
CA VAL A 2 -18.39 21.56 25.26
C VAL A 2 -16.98 21.03 25.41
N THR A 3 -16.76 20.16 26.40
CA THR A 3 -15.51 19.43 26.57
C THR A 3 -15.42 18.38 25.48
N GLY A 4 -14.68 18.66 24.41
CA GLY A 4 -14.34 17.66 23.41
C GLY A 4 -13.27 16.73 23.97
N PHE A 5 -13.65 15.50 24.31
CA PHE A 5 -12.70 14.41 24.47
C PHE A 5 -12.19 14.07 23.07
N GLY A 6 -11.01 14.55 22.71
CA GLY A 6 -10.33 14.10 21.50
C GLY A 6 -9.98 12.63 21.68
N ASN A 7 -10.39 11.78 20.73
CA ASN A 7 -9.88 10.41 20.68
C ASN A 7 -8.38 10.48 20.38
N VAL A 8 -7.57 9.91 21.27
CA VAL A 8 -6.15 9.70 21.03
C VAL A 8 -6.04 8.42 20.22
N VAL A 9 -5.53 8.53 19.00
CA VAL A 9 -5.25 7.37 18.14
C VAL A 9 -3.75 7.17 18.10
N LEU A 10 -3.30 5.96 18.43
CA LEU A 10 -1.90 5.57 18.21
C LEU A 10 -1.69 5.35 16.72
N VAL A 11 -0.76 6.10 16.14
CA VAL A 11 -0.37 5.96 14.74
C VAL A 11 1.09 5.56 14.69
N THR A 12 1.39 4.49 13.96
CA THR A 12 2.78 4.08 13.72
C THR A 12 3.35 4.89 12.55
N MET A 13 4.28 5.78 12.86
CA MET A 13 5.16 6.35 11.84
C MET A 13 6.30 5.38 11.56
N TYR A 14 6.68 5.27 10.28
CA TYR A 14 7.79 4.39 9.91
C TYR A 14 8.68 4.98 8.82
N LYS A 15 9.90 4.46 8.75
CA LYS A 15 10.78 4.48 7.58
C LYS A 15 11.24 3.06 7.28
N LEU A 16 11.02 2.62 6.05
CA LEU A 16 11.48 1.33 5.53
C LEU A 16 12.49 1.58 4.42
N THR A 17 13.74 1.15 4.61
CA THR A 17 14.79 1.29 3.60
C THR A 17 15.07 -0.05 2.95
N LEU A 18 14.93 -0.08 1.62
CA LEU A 18 15.19 -1.22 0.77
C LEU A 18 16.49 -1.00 0.01
N GLU A 19 17.27 -2.05 -0.20
CA GLU A 19 18.48 -2.03 -1.03
C GLU A 19 18.48 -3.18 -2.04
N TRP A 20 19.07 -2.97 -3.21
CA TRP A 20 19.17 -3.98 -4.27
C TRP A 20 20.31 -3.70 -5.23
N MET A 21 20.65 -4.71 -6.05
CA MET A 21 21.61 -4.56 -7.13
C MET A 21 20.90 -4.29 -8.46
N GLU A 22 21.29 -3.23 -9.15
CA GLU A 22 20.85 -2.88 -10.50
C GLU A 22 22.10 -2.69 -11.38
N GLU A 23 22.28 -3.54 -12.39
CA GLU A 23 23.43 -3.48 -13.32
C GLU A 23 24.80 -3.43 -12.61
N GLY A 24 24.94 -4.18 -11.51
CA GLY A 24 26.17 -4.23 -10.72
C GLY A 24 26.36 -3.05 -9.77
N ARG A 25 25.40 -2.13 -9.67
CA ARG A 25 25.40 -1.01 -8.72
C ARG A 25 24.40 -1.24 -7.60
N GLU A 26 24.81 -0.97 -6.37
CA GLU A 26 23.90 -0.95 -5.24
C GLU A 26 22.99 0.28 -5.34
N ARG A 27 21.70 0.04 -5.20
CA ARG A 27 20.63 1.03 -5.14
C ARG A 27 19.95 0.93 -3.79
N SER A 28 19.41 2.05 -3.32
CA SER A 28 18.54 2.05 -2.15
C SER A 28 17.40 3.05 -2.29
N GLN A 29 16.29 2.75 -1.64
CA GLN A 29 15.14 3.64 -1.55
C GLN A 29 14.48 3.50 -0.18
N THR A 30 14.12 4.64 0.40
CA THR A 30 13.41 4.71 1.68
C THR A 30 11.95 5.12 1.46
N PHE A 31 11.04 4.38 2.08
CA PHE A 31 9.61 4.65 2.11
C PHE A 31 9.20 5.10 3.50
N THR A 32 8.32 6.10 3.59
CA THR A 32 7.83 6.60 4.88
C THR A 32 6.32 6.41 5.01
N SER A 33 5.81 6.37 6.24
CA SER A 33 4.36 6.24 6.50
C SER A 33 3.52 7.39 5.91
N ALA A 34 4.11 8.57 5.72
CA ALA A 34 3.44 9.74 5.15
C ALA A 34 3.49 9.78 3.60
N GLN A 35 4.32 8.93 2.98
CA GLN A 35 4.48 8.92 1.54
C GLN A 35 3.23 8.35 0.86
N ALA A 36 2.71 9.05 -0.15
CA ALA A 36 1.66 8.53 -0.99
C ALA A 36 2.19 7.37 -1.85
N THR A 37 1.50 6.23 -1.79
CA THR A 37 1.79 5.04 -2.59
C THR A 37 0.63 4.72 -3.53
N LYS A 38 0.88 3.87 -4.53
CA LYS A 38 -0.14 3.37 -5.47
C LYS A 38 -1.25 2.60 -4.76
N CYS A 39 -0.98 2.06 -3.57
CA CYS A 39 -1.95 1.40 -2.71
C CYS A 39 -1.76 1.87 -1.27
N PRO A 40 -2.67 2.69 -0.71
CA PRO A 40 -2.51 3.26 0.62
C PRO A 40 -2.15 2.22 1.68
N GLY A 41 -1.13 2.51 2.48
CA GLY A 41 -0.63 1.62 3.54
C GLY A 41 0.26 0.46 3.06
N ALA A 42 0.56 0.39 1.76
CA ALA A 42 1.38 -0.65 1.18
C ALA A 42 2.36 -0.12 0.13
N ILE A 43 3.46 -0.84 -0.05
CA ILE A 43 4.52 -0.57 -1.04
C ILE A 43 4.47 -1.70 -2.07
N ARG A 44 4.12 -1.36 -3.31
CA ARG A 44 4.03 -2.30 -4.42
C ARG A 44 5.32 -2.34 -5.22
N ILE A 45 5.77 -3.55 -5.53
CA ILE A 45 7.05 -3.80 -6.18
C ILE A 45 6.82 -4.69 -7.41
N GLY A 46 7.48 -4.36 -8.51
CA GLY A 46 7.36 -5.07 -9.78
C GLY A 46 8.08 -4.34 -10.90
N ARG A 47 7.82 -4.72 -12.15
CA ARG A 47 8.44 -4.10 -13.34
C ARG A 47 7.62 -2.97 -14.01
N SER A 48 6.45 -2.60 -13.47
CA SER A 48 5.56 -1.59 -14.07
C SER A 48 5.45 -0.35 -13.18
N LYS A 49 5.90 0.80 -13.69
CA LYS A 49 5.84 2.12 -13.01
C LYS A 49 4.41 2.60 -12.75
N GLU A 50 3.47 2.15 -13.56
CA GLU A 50 2.06 2.50 -13.44
C GLU A 50 1.46 1.85 -12.19
N GLN A 51 1.93 0.64 -11.83
CA GLN A 51 1.37 -0.21 -10.79
C GLN A 51 2.18 -0.26 -9.50
N CYS A 52 3.48 0.08 -9.55
CA CYS A 52 4.43 -0.12 -8.45
C CYS A 52 4.99 1.19 -7.93
N ASP A 53 5.31 1.20 -6.64
CA ASP A 53 6.01 2.26 -5.93
C ASP A 53 7.53 2.13 -6.07
N LEU A 54 8.02 0.88 -6.17
CA LEU A 54 9.41 0.55 -6.47
C LEU A 54 9.47 -0.31 -7.73
N VAL A 55 10.33 0.10 -8.65
CA VAL A 55 10.63 -0.64 -9.88
C VAL A 55 12.13 -0.93 -9.93
N PRO A 56 12.60 -2.07 -9.39
CA PRO A 56 14.04 -2.39 -9.35
C PRO A 56 14.66 -2.60 -10.73
N SER A 57 13.84 -3.01 -11.72
CA SER A 57 14.20 -3.11 -13.12
C SER A 57 12.92 -3.26 -13.97
N GLU A 58 12.78 -2.45 -15.02
CA GLU A 58 11.66 -2.55 -15.99
C GLU A 58 11.88 -3.68 -17.01
N THR A 59 13.14 -4.04 -17.24
CA THR A 59 13.55 -4.97 -18.29
C THR A 59 13.69 -6.41 -17.79
N GLU A 60 13.77 -6.63 -16.48
CA GLU A 60 13.92 -7.97 -15.91
C GLU A 60 12.63 -8.80 -16.03
N SER A 61 12.61 -9.68 -17.03
CA SER A 61 11.42 -10.49 -17.37
C SER A 61 10.98 -11.45 -16.25
N SER A 62 11.90 -11.88 -15.38
CA SER A 62 11.58 -12.69 -14.20
C SER A 62 10.86 -11.91 -13.10
N LEU A 63 10.77 -10.59 -13.20
CA LEU A 63 9.95 -9.75 -12.33
C LEU A 63 8.57 -9.52 -12.97
N SER A 64 7.50 -9.82 -12.23
CA SER A 64 6.14 -9.52 -12.67
C SER A 64 5.87 -8.01 -12.71
N ARG A 65 4.93 -7.57 -13.58
CA ARG A 65 4.49 -6.16 -13.65
C ARG A 65 4.11 -5.60 -12.27
N LEU A 66 3.35 -6.39 -11.53
CA LEU A 66 3.08 -6.25 -10.11
C LEU A 66 3.43 -7.61 -9.48
N HIS A 67 4.37 -7.65 -8.54
CA HIS A 67 4.92 -8.89 -8.00
C HIS A 67 4.67 -9.01 -6.50
N VAL A 68 5.04 -7.97 -5.76
CA VAL A 68 5.09 -8.02 -4.30
C VAL A 68 4.43 -6.82 -3.69
N GLU A 69 3.86 -7.03 -2.51
CA GLU A 69 3.40 -5.98 -1.62
C GLU A 69 4.10 -6.13 -0.27
N ILE A 70 4.71 -5.05 0.21
CA ILE A 70 5.17 -4.90 1.59
C ILE A 70 4.20 -3.97 2.31
N PHE A 71 3.76 -4.33 3.51
CA PHE A 71 2.81 -3.53 4.28
C PHE A 71 3.07 -3.69 5.78
N LEU A 72 2.65 -2.69 6.56
CA LEU A 72 2.68 -2.75 8.01
C LEU A 72 1.40 -3.42 8.52
N ASN A 73 1.53 -4.52 9.25
CA ASN A 73 0.42 -5.12 9.98
C ASN A 73 0.23 -4.35 11.29
N THR A 74 -0.78 -3.48 11.35
CA THR A 74 -1.05 -2.59 12.48
C THR A 74 -1.39 -3.32 13.79
N ASN A 75 -1.92 -4.54 13.73
CA ASN A 75 -2.23 -5.32 14.94
C ASN A 75 -0.96 -5.83 15.63
N THR A 76 0.07 -6.13 14.85
CA THR A 76 1.34 -6.69 15.37
C THR A 76 2.49 -5.68 15.32
N ASN A 77 2.25 -4.50 14.74
CA ASN A 77 3.24 -3.48 14.43
C ASN A 77 4.50 -4.02 13.71
N ASN A 78 4.34 -5.05 12.86
CA ASN A 78 5.44 -5.65 12.09
C ASN A 78 5.24 -5.44 10.60
N PHE A 79 6.34 -5.40 9.84
CA PHE A 79 6.28 -5.45 8.38
C PHE A 79 6.08 -6.88 7.89
N TRP A 80 5.21 -7.01 6.90
CA TRP A 80 4.91 -8.27 6.23
C TRP A 80 5.02 -8.08 4.72
N VAL A 81 5.29 -9.18 4.04
CA VAL A 81 5.35 -9.25 2.59
C VAL A 81 4.45 -10.35 2.07
N ARG A 82 3.79 -10.11 0.93
CA ARG A 82 2.96 -11.09 0.25
C ARG A 82 3.17 -11.10 -1.26
N ASN A 83 2.92 -12.27 -1.85
CA ASN A 83 2.99 -12.48 -3.29
C ASN A 83 1.68 -12.03 -3.97
N LEU A 84 1.75 -11.03 -4.84
CA LEU A 84 0.62 -10.52 -5.63
C LEU A 84 0.37 -11.29 -6.93
N THR A 85 1.16 -12.33 -7.20
CA THR A 85 0.94 -13.21 -8.36
C THR A 85 0.04 -14.41 -8.03
N ARG A 86 -0.36 -14.58 -6.76
CA ARG A 86 -1.15 -15.72 -6.26
C ARG A 86 -2.46 -15.99 -7.03
N ASP A 87 -3.14 -14.94 -7.48
CA ASP A 87 -4.44 -15.04 -8.17
C ASP A 87 -4.29 -15.29 -9.68
N ARG A 88 -3.05 -15.40 -10.18
CA ARG A 88 -2.78 -15.70 -11.58
C ARG A 88 -2.89 -17.20 -11.86
N PRO A 89 -3.16 -17.59 -13.12
CA PRO A 89 -3.07 -18.99 -13.54
C PRO A 89 -1.73 -19.60 -13.13
N SER A 90 -1.73 -20.87 -12.72
CA SER A 90 -0.56 -21.58 -12.17
C SER A 90 0.71 -21.43 -13.03
N ALA A 91 0.59 -21.49 -14.36
CA ALA A 91 1.70 -21.33 -15.30
C ALA A 91 2.32 -19.91 -15.32
N LYS A 92 1.66 -18.91 -14.73
CA LYS A 92 2.10 -17.50 -14.65
C LYS A 92 2.31 -17.02 -13.22
N ARG A 93 2.17 -17.90 -12.22
CA ARG A 93 2.49 -17.58 -10.82
C ARG A 93 4.01 -17.58 -10.68
N ASN A 94 4.52 -16.53 -10.04
CA ASN A 94 5.93 -16.36 -9.82
C ASN A 94 6.16 -16.28 -8.31
N PRO A 95 6.89 -17.22 -7.70
CA PRO A 95 7.14 -17.21 -6.26
C PRO A 95 7.94 -15.99 -5.85
N ILE A 96 7.78 -15.63 -4.58
CA ILE A 96 8.81 -14.89 -3.86
C ILE A 96 9.59 -15.86 -2.98
N ILE A 97 10.86 -15.57 -2.75
CA ILE A 97 11.68 -16.31 -1.78
C ILE A 97 12.08 -15.31 -0.71
N VAL A 98 11.66 -15.54 0.53
CA VAL A 98 11.97 -14.67 1.67
C VAL A 98 12.87 -15.44 2.60
N ASP A 99 14.10 -14.98 2.81
CA ASP A 99 15.10 -15.62 3.68
C ASP A 99 15.29 -17.12 3.35
N GLY A 100 15.27 -17.47 2.06
CA GLY A 100 15.38 -18.84 1.56
C GLY A 100 14.06 -19.61 1.51
N GLN A 101 12.98 -19.11 2.11
CA GLN A 101 11.67 -19.74 2.09
C GLN A 101 10.85 -19.32 0.87
N LYS A 102 10.48 -20.29 0.03
CA LYS A 102 9.60 -20.06 -1.14
C LYS A 102 8.15 -19.85 -0.71
N ILE A 103 7.60 -18.68 -1.04
CA ILE A 103 6.20 -18.28 -0.76
C ILE A 103 5.43 -18.17 -2.08
N MET A 104 4.51 -19.10 -2.30
CA MET A 104 3.56 -19.05 -3.42
C MET A 104 2.33 -18.23 -3.05
N ASP A 105 1.77 -18.54 -1.87
CA ASP A 105 0.56 -17.98 -1.32
C ASP A 105 0.82 -17.67 0.17
N GLY A 106 0.12 -16.68 0.73
CA GLY A 106 0.27 -16.25 2.12
C GLY A 106 1.14 -15.01 2.31
N GLU A 107 1.42 -14.71 3.58
CA GLU A 107 2.11 -13.51 4.05
C GLU A 107 3.21 -13.96 5.01
N ILE A 108 4.36 -13.32 4.97
CA ILE A 108 5.46 -13.61 5.87
C ILE A 108 6.00 -12.33 6.46
N LYS A 109 6.32 -12.36 7.75
CA LYS A 109 6.96 -11.24 8.46
C LYS A 109 8.37 -11.03 7.89
N ILE A 110 8.77 -9.77 7.79
CA ILE A 110 10.13 -9.36 7.41
C ILE A 110 10.72 -8.47 8.49
N GLU A 111 12.04 -8.49 8.61
CA GLU A 111 12.79 -7.68 9.58
C GLU A 111 14.04 -7.08 8.95
N THR A 112 14.74 -6.23 9.69
CA THR A 112 16.03 -5.69 9.25
C THR A 112 16.99 -6.84 8.96
N GLY A 113 17.54 -6.87 7.76
CA GLY A 113 18.40 -7.95 7.27
C GLY A 113 17.69 -8.98 6.38
N SER A 114 16.36 -9.06 6.42
CA SER A 114 15.59 -9.98 5.56
C SER A 114 15.87 -9.73 4.07
N GLN A 115 15.86 -10.79 3.28
CA GLN A 115 16.05 -10.78 1.83
C GLN A 115 14.81 -11.29 1.12
N ILE A 116 14.32 -10.52 0.16
CA ILE A 116 13.16 -10.85 -0.67
C ILE A 116 13.64 -11.00 -2.11
N GLN A 117 13.73 -12.24 -2.57
CA GLN A 117 14.09 -12.57 -3.94
C GLN A 117 12.82 -12.76 -4.79
N MET A 118 12.80 -12.08 -5.94
CA MET A 118 11.73 -12.10 -6.94
C MET A 118 12.37 -12.35 -8.31
N GLY A 119 12.51 -13.63 -8.68
CA GLY A 119 13.28 -14.02 -9.87
C GLY A 119 14.77 -13.75 -9.69
N LYS A 120 15.36 -12.95 -10.57
CA LYS A 120 16.79 -12.56 -10.52
C LYS A 120 17.07 -11.35 -9.63
N ILE A 121 16.03 -10.64 -9.17
CA ILE A 121 16.18 -9.48 -8.29
C ILE A 121 16.08 -9.94 -6.84
N THR A 122 17.04 -9.52 -6.02
CA THR A 122 16.98 -9.67 -4.56
C THR A 122 16.95 -8.28 -3.93
N LEU A 123 15.89 -8.00 -3.18
CA LEU A 123 15.83 -6.84 -2.30
C LEU A 123 16.28 -7.26 -0.90
N LYS A 124 16.97 -6.38 -0.19
CA LYS A 124 17.28 -6.53 1.22
C LYS A 124 16.65 -5.41 2.02
N ILE A 125 16.13 -5.76 3.19
CA ILE A 125 15.61 -4.81 4.17
C ILE A 125 16.81 -4.23 4.91
N ARG A 126 17.24 -3.04 4.52
CA ARG A 126 18.41 -2.39 5.10
C ARG A 126 18.11 -1.84 6.49
N ALA A 127 16.94 -1.21 6.66
CA ALA A 127 16.54 -0.60 7.92
C ALA A 127 15.02 -0.52 8.04
N ILE A 128 14.53 -0.76 9.26
CA ILE A 128 13.16 -0.46 9.69
C ILE A 128 13.28 0.47 10.89
N GLU A 129 12.75 1.69 10.78
CA GLU A 129 12.60 2.63 11.89
C GLU A 129 11.11 2.84 12.14
N GLN A 130 10.63 2.58 13.35
CA GLN A 130 9.22 2.74 13.73
C GLN A 130 9.12 3.60 14.99
N LEU A 131 8.14 4.51 14.99
CA LEU A 131 7.80 5.38 16.12
C LEU A 131 6.29 5.35 16.30
N GLU A 132 5.83 4.90 17.47
CA GLU A 132 4.44 5.06 17.87
C GLU A 132 4.25 6.49 18.37
N VAL A 133 3.38 7.24 17.69
CA VAL A 133 3.03 8.60 18.08
C VAL A 133 1.55 8.64 18.44
N GLU A 134 1.28 9.21 19.61
CA GLU A 134 -0.06 9.61 20.01
C GLU A 134 -0.49 10.78 19.14
N GLN A 135 -1.34 10.51 18.15
CA GLN A 135 -1.98 11.57 17.39
C GLN A 135 -3.31 11.86 18.08
N THR A 136 -3.39 13.02 18.72
CA THR A 136 -4.68 13.67 18.93
C THR A 136 -5.26 13.94 17.56
N GLU A 137 -6.30 13.22 17.17
CA GLU A 137 -7.12 13.62 16.03
C GLU A 137 -7.65 15.02 16.36
N ARG A 138 -7.03 16.04 15.78
CA ARG A 138 -7.77 17.27 15.50
C ARG A 138 -8.79 16.83 14.48
N VAL A 139 -9.99 16.48 14.95
CA VAL A 139 -11.20 16.63 14.16
C VAL A 139 -11.20 18.11 13.76
N SER A 140 -10.53 18.44 12.66
CA SER A 140 -10.90 19.63 11.93
C SER A 140 -12.36 19.35 11.61
N GLY A 141 -13.27 20.13 12.18
CA GLY A 141 -14.69 20.09 11.83
C GLY A 141 -14.92 20.55 10.39
N GLN A 142 -14.04 20.17 9.47
CA GLN A 142 -14.18 20.38 8.05
C GLN A 142 -15.10 19.27 7.55
N PRO A 143 -16.31 19.64 7.08
CA PRO A 143 -17.23 18.65 6.55
C PRO A 143 -16.55 17.89 5.40
N VAL A 144 -16.54 16.56 5.48
CA VAL A 144 -16.09 15.73 4.36
C VAL A 144 -17.19 15.81 3.31
N TYR A 145 -16.91 16.45 2.19
CA TYR A 145 -17.88 16.55 1.10
C TYR A 145 -17.88 15.27 0.27
N GLY A 146 -19.07 14.75 -0.01
CA GLY A 146 -19.33 13.69 -0.95
C GLY A 146 -20.16 14.17 -2.14
N ILE A 147 -20.23 13.35 -3.18
CA ILE A 147 -21.07 13.55 -4.34
C ILE A 147 -22.40 12.82 -4.16
N LYS A 148 -23.51 13.52 -4.34
CA LYS A 148 -24.83 12.91 -4.33
C LYS A 148 -25.13 12.24 -5.66
N CYS A 149 -25.48 10.96 -5.64
CA CYS A 149 -25.96 10.25 -6.81
C CYS A 149 -27.42 10.65 -7.15
N PRO A 150 -27.92 10.36 -8.37
CA PRO A 150 -29.29 10.72 -8.77
C PRO A 150 -30.41 10.11 -7.91
N SER A 151 -30.12 9.02 -7.19
CA SER A 151 -31.06 8.39 -6.25
C SER A 151 -30.93 8.90 -4.82
N GLY A 152 -30.05 9.87 -4.56
CA GLY A 152 -29.90 10.52 -3.26
C GLY A 152 -28.84 9.91 -2.33
N HIS A 153 -28.10 8.87 -2.74
CA HIS A 153 -26.98 8.35 -1.94
C HIS A 153 -25.78 9.30 -2.03
N ILE A 154 -25.16 9.60 -0.90
CA ILE A 154 -23.93 10.41 -0.84
C ILE A 154 -22.74 9.46 -0.87
N LEU A 155 -21.82 9.66 -1.82
CA LEU A 155 -20.64 8.84 -2.02
C LEU A 155 -19.38 9.70 -1.95
N PRO A 156 -18.20 9.12 -1.69
CA PRO A 156 -16.97 9.88 -1.80
C PRO A 156 -16.71 10.32 -3.26
N TYR A 157 -15.95 11.41 -3.43
CA TYR A 157 -15.71 12.02 -4.75
C TYR A 157 -15.03 11.11 -5.78
N ASN A 158 -14.33 10.07 -5.34
CA ASN A 158 -13.73 9.08 -6.22
C ASN A 158 -14.75 8.22 -7.01
N TYR A 159 -16.05 8.37 -6.73
CA TYR A 159 -17.14 7.77 -7.51
C TYR A 159 -17.66 8.64 -8.65
N LEU A 160 -17.12 9.85 -8.87
CA LEU A 160 -17.44 10.65 -10.05
C LEU A 160 -17.02 9.92 -11.33
N GLY A 161 -17.95 9.78 -12.27
CA GLY A 161 -17.76 9.01 -13.51
C GLY A 161 -17.97 7.51 -13.37
N LEU A 162 -18.29 7.01 -12.17
CA LEU A 162 -18.56 5.60 -11.89
C LEU A 162 -20.05 5.33 -11.62
N PHE A 163 -20.41 4.06 -11.40
CA PHE A 163 -21.73 3.66 -10.97
C PHE A 163 -21.84 3.64 -9.45
N CYS A 164 -22.98 4.13 -8.93
CA CYS A 164 -23.30 4.07 -7.51
C CYS A 164 -23.39 2.59 -7.05
N PRO A 165 -22.69 2.18 -5.99
CA PRO A 165 -22.72 0.79 -5.52
C PRO A 165 -24.08 0.39 -4.90
N HIS A 166 -24.90 1.36 -4.50
CA HIS A 166 -26.20 1.10 -3.85
C HIS A 166 -27.35 0.94 -4.85
N CYS A 167 -27.34 1.67 -5.96
CA CYS A 167 -28.46 1.67 -6.92
C CYS A 167 -28.05 1.46 -8.39
N GLY A 168 -26.76 1.32 -8.68
CA GLY A 168 -26.25 1.04 -10.03
C GLY A 168 -26.38 2.18 -11.03
N LYS A 169 -26.80 3.39 -10.62
CA LYS A 169 -26.90 4.55 -11.53
C LYS A 169 -25.55 5.22 -11.74
N GLY A 170 -25.29 5.67 -12.97
CA GLY A 170 -24.09 6.40 -13.33
C GLY A 170 -24.06 7.80 -12.68
N ILE A 171 -22.91 8.17 -12.14
CA ILE A 171 -22.68 9.44 -11.45
C ILE A 171 -21.89 10.33 -12.41
N GLN A 172 -22.58 11.01 -13.32
CA GLN A 172 -21.94 11.86 -14.34
C GLN A 172 -21.65 13.27 -13.81
N SER A 173 -22.47 13.75 -12.87
CA SER A 173 -22.31 15.00 -12.12
C SER A 173 -23.14 14.91 -10.83
N GLY A 174 -22.87 15.74 -9.84
CA GLY A 174 -23.62 15.77 -8.58
C GLY A 174 -23.19 16.90 -7.66
N GLU A 175 -24.11 17.36 -6.82
CA GLU A 175 -23.85 18.41 -5.84
C GLU A 175 -22.95 17.90 -4.70
N SER A 176 -22.06 18.78 -4.23
CA SER A 176 -21.27 18.57 -3.02
C SER A 176 -22.18 18.58 -1.80
N GLU A 177 -22.33 17.45 -1.12
CA GLU A 177 -23.03 17.38 0.16
C GLU A 177 -22.11 16.92 1.28
N VAL A 178 -22.34 17.43 2.49
CA VAL A 178 -21.59 17.03 3.68
C VAL A 178 -21.97 15.59 4.04
N LEU A 179 -20.99 14.70 4.08
CA LEU A 179 -21.12 13.37 4.67
C LEU A 179 -21.37 13.57 6.17
N LYS A 180 -22.59 13.29 6.61
CA LYS A 180 -22.98 13.26 8.03
C LYS A 180 -22.71 11.89 8.64
#